data_AF-A0A5C0SJ87-F1
#
_entry.id   AF-A0A5C0SJ87-F1
#
_cell.length_a   1.000
_cell.length_b   1.000
_cell.length_c   1.000
_cell.angle_alpha   90.00
_cell.angle_beta   90.00
_cell.angle_gamma   90.00
#
_symmetry.space_group_name_H-M   'P 1'
#
loop_
_entity.id
_entity.type
_entity.pdbx_description
1 polymer ?
#
loop_
_entity_poly.entity_id
_entity_poly.type
_entity_poly.pdbx_seq_one_letter_code
_entity_poly.pdbx_strand_id
1 'polypeptide(L)' 'MARRGRPSVVKPWLVTISGGTTRKIVILARTQEEAEERARFMVKQSFPFSTFSVRRYYGRVSA' A
#
# COMPACT_ATOMS: atom_id res chain seq x y z
N MET A 1 19.44 -19.01 -19.30
CA MET A 1 19.25 -17.60 -18.85
C MET A 1 18.72 -17.61 -17.42
N ALA A 2 19.59 -17.40 -16.43
CA ALA A 2 19.15 -17.26 -15.04
C ALA A 2 18.37 -15.95 -14.89
N ARG A 3 17.03 -16.01 -14.91
CA ARG A 3 16.21 -14.89 -14.46
C ARG A 3 16.58 -14.68 -13.00
N ARG A 4 17.34 -13.62 -12.70
CA ARG A 4 17.71 -13.19 -11.34
C ARG A 4 16.42 -13.03 -10.54
N GLY A 5 16.02 -14.11 -9.87
CA GLY A 5 14.89 -14.18 -8.96
C GLY A 5 15.24 -13.37 -7.74
N ARG A 6 15.03 -12.05 -7.80
CA ARG A 6 14.90 -11.29 -6.56
C ARG A 6 13.68 -11.90 -5.87
N PRO A 7 13.81 -12.48 -4.66
CA PRO A 7 12.67 -13.06 -3.97
C PRO A 7 11.56 -12.00 -3.89
N SER A 8 10.31 -12.45 -3.80
CA SER A 8 9.14 -11.56 -3.60
C SER A 8 9.25 -10.89 -2.23
N VAL A 9 10.15 -9.91 -2.11
CA VAL A 9 10.42 -9.18 -0.89
C VAL A 9 9.18 -8.34 -0.62
N VAL A 10 8.66 -8.45 0.59
CA VAL A 10 7.58 -7.60 1.07
C VAL A 10 8.03 -6.14 0.95
N LYS A 11 7.23 -5.32 0.26
CA LYS A 11 7.53 -3.90 0.02
C LYS A 11 6.54 -3.02 0.79
N PRO A 12 6.97 -1.85 1.27
CA PRO A 12 6.07 -0.84 1.78
C PRO A 12 5.32 -0.15 0.64
N TRP A 13 4.01 -0.04 0.81
CA TRP A 13 3.09 0.65 -0.08
C TRP A 13 2.37 1.73 0.70
N LEU A 14 2.44 2.96 0.21
CA LEU A 14 1.77 4.10 0.79
C LEU A 14 0.34 4.15 0.26
N VAL A 15 -0.62 4.04 1.18
CA VAL A 15 -2.04 4.26 0.93
C VAL A 15 -2.38 5.65 1.40
N THR A 16 -2.79 6.51 0.48
CA THR A 16 -3.32 7.84 0.80
C THR A 16 -4.83 7.79 0.71
N ILE A 17 -5.49 8.11 1.82
CA ILE A 17 -6.95 8.13 1.94
C ILE A 17 -7.40 9.60 1.91
N SER A 18 -8.31 9.93 1.00
CA SER A 18 -8.86 11.27 0.79
C SER A 18 -10.38 11.23 0.93
N GLY A 19 -10.90 11.95 1.93
CA GLY A 19 -12.34 12.07 2.21
C GLY A 19 -12.64 13.40 2.90
N GLY A 20 -12.44 13.47 4.22
CA GLY A 20 -12.49 14.73 4.99
C GLY A 20 -11.14 15.20 5.54
N THR A 21 -10.23 14.28 5.84
CA THR A 21 -8.86 14.58 6.25
C THR A 21 -7.93 13.61 5.54
N THR A 22 -6.85 14.12 4.95
CA THR A 22 -5.87 13.26 4.26
C THR A 22 -5.12 12.42 5.28
N ARG A 23 -5.30 11.10 5.21
CA ARG A 23 -4.54 10.13 6.03
C ARG A 23 -3.61 9.32 5.15
N LYS A 24 -2.43 9.00 5.69
CA LYS A 24 -1.41 8.21 5.01
C LYS A 24 -1.12 6.98 5.85
N ILE A 25 -1.24 5.80 5.26
CA ILE A 25 -0.96 4.51 5.91
C ILE A 25 0.07 3.78 5.07
N VAL A 26 1.03 3.11 5.70
CA VAL A 26 1.97 2.24 5.00
C VAL A 26 1.54 0.80 5.20
N ILE A 27 1.32 0.07 4.11
CA ILE A 27 0.98 -1.35 4.10
C ILE A 27 2.15 -2.14 3.54
N LEU A 28 2.51 -3.23 4.21
CA LEU A 28 3.51 -4.16 3.75
C LEU A 28 2.84 -5.25 2.89
N ALA A 29 3.22 -5.35 1.62
CA ALA A 29 2.69 -6.34 0.68
C ALA A 29 3.72 -6.74 -0.39
N ARG A 30 3.60 -7.96 -0.94
CA ARG A 30 4.55 -8.46 -1.94
C ARG A 30 4.29 -7.85 -3.31
N THR A 31 3.02 -7.69 -3.67
CA THR A 31 2.58 -7.11 -4.94
C THR A 31 1.73 -5.86 -4.72
N GLN A 32 1.43 -5.16 -5.81
CA GLN A 32 0.53 -4.00 -5.77
C GLN A 32 -0.91 -4.46 -5.55
N GLU A 33 -1.33 -5.56 -6.18
CA GLU A 33 -2.70 -6.05 -6.04
C GLU A 33 -3.01 -6.44 -4.59
N GLU A 34 -2.07 -7.12 -3.91
CA GLU A 34 -2.21 -7.46 -2.49
C GLU A 34 -2.27 -6.20 -1.61
N ALA A 35 -1.51 -5.15 -1.94
CA ALA A 35 -1.58 -3.88 -1.24
C ALA A 35 -2.93 -3.18 -1.43
N GLU A 36 -3.47 -3.21 -2.66
CA GLU A 36 -4.76 -2.61 -3.02
C GLU A 36 -5.94 -3.34 -2.38
N GLU A 37 -5.91 -4.67 -2.33
CA GLU A 37 -6.96 -5.46 -1.67
C GLU A 37 -7.01 -5.16 -0.17
N ARG A 38 -5.86 -5.17 0.49
CA ARG A 38 -5.75 -4.79 1.91
C ARG A 38 -6.18 -3.35 2.15
N ALA A 39 -5.74 -2.42 1.31
CA ALA A 39 -6.15 -1.02 1.37
C ALA A 39 -7.66 -0.89 1.21
N ARG A 40 -8.26 -1.57 0.23
CA ARG A 40 -9.71 -1.53 -0.02
C ARG A 40 -10.49 -2.04 1.18
N PHE A 41 -10.06 -3.15 1.77
CA PHE A 41 -10.69 -3.71 2.95
C PHE A 41 -10.61 -2.73 4.14
N MET A 42 -9.41 -2.22 4.45
CA MET A 42 -9.21 -1.27 5.55
C MET A 42 -9.97 0.04 5.36
N VAL A 43 -9.87 0.64 4.16
CA VAL A 43 -10.49 1.94 3.86
C VAL A 43 -12.01 1.82 3.83
N LYS A 44 -12.59 0.78 3.22
CA LYS A 44 -14.05 0.63 3.20
C LYS A 44 -14.65 0.38 4.59
N GLN A 45 -13.94 -0.34 5.46
CA GLN A 45 -14.39 -0.58 6.83
C GLN A 45 -14.35 0.70 7.69
N SER A 46 -13.31 1.52 7.54
CA SER A 46 -13.14 2.72 8.38
C SER A 46 -13.70 4.01 7.77
N PHE A 47 -13.76 4.11 6.45
CA PHE A 47 -14.10 5.32 5.69
C PHE A 47 -14.94 4.99 4.45
N PRO A 48 -16.20 4.60 4.61
CA PRO A 48 -17.04 4.07 3.54
C PRO A 48 -17.23 5.03 2.34
N PHE A 49 -17.11 6.34 2.55
CA PHE A 49 -17.25 7.37 1.51
C PHE A 49 -15.91 7.97 1.05
N SER A 50 -14.77 7.48 1.54
CA SER A 50 -13.46 8.03 1.18
C SER A 50 -12.87 7.33 -0.04
N THR A 51 -12.13 8.12 -0.82
CA THR A 51 -11.29 7.63 -1.91
C THR A 51 -9.92 7.24 -1.38
N PHE A 52 -9.23 6.31 -2.02
CA PHE A 52 -7.85 5.98 -1.68
C PHE A 52 -6.99 5.78 -2.92
N SER A 53 -5.69 6.01 -2.77
CA SER A 53 -4.68 5.74 -3.79
C SER A 53 -3.53 4.94 -3.17
N VAL A 54 -3.03 3.94 -3.90
CA VAL A 54 -1.90 3.12 -3.48
C VAL A 54 -0.70 3.46 -4.36
N ARG A 55 0.41 3.83 -3.73
CA ARG A 55 1.69 4.08 -4.42
C ARG A 55 2.80 3.32 -3.71
N ARG A 56 3.78 2.84 -4.48
CA ARG A 56 4.98 2.27 -3.87
C ARG A 56 5.66 3.33 -3.00
N TYR A 57 5.94 2.99 -1.75
CA TYR A 57 6.61 3.92 -0.85
C TYR A 57 8.10 3.91 -1.17
N TYR A 58 8.60 5.04 -1.69
CA TYR A 58 10.02 5.24 -2.02
C TYR A 58 10.81 5.91 -0.88
N GLY A 59 10.16 6.16 0.27
CA GLY A 59 10.85 6.66 1.46
C GLY A 59 11.73 5.57 2.06
N ARG A 60 12.99 5.91 2.39
CA ARG A 60 13.83 5.07 3.23
C ARG A 60 13.07 4.82 4.53
N VAL A 61 12.68 3.56 4.78
CA VAL A 61 12.30 3.12 6.12
C VAL A 61 13.59 3.17 6.93
N SER A 62 13.86 4.26 7.63
CA SER A 62 14.85 4.23 8.71
C SER A 62 14.26 3.31 9.77
N ALA A 63 14.94 2.18 9.96
CA ALA A 63 14.71 1.25 11.06
C ALA A 63 14.98 1.93 12.40
#